data_AF-A0A376Y1F4-F1
#
_entry.id   AF-A0A376Y1F4-F1
#
_cell.length_a   1.000
_cell.length_b   1.000
_cell.length_c   1.000
_cell.angle_alpha   90.00
_cell.angle_beta   90.00
_cell.angle_gamma   90.00
#
_symmetry.space_group_name_H-M   'P 1'
#
loop_
_entity.id
_entity.type
_entity.pdbx_description
1 polymer ?
#
loop_
_entity_poly.entity_id
_entity_poly.type
_entity_poly.pdbx_seq_one_letter_code
_entity_poly.pdbx_strand_id
1 'polypeptide(L)'
;MLSYRHSFHAGNHADVLKHTVQSLIIESLKEKDKPFLYLDTHAGAGRYQLGSEHAERTGEYLEGIARIWQQDDLPAELEAYINVVKHFNRSGQLRYYPGSPLIARLLLREQDSLQLTELHPSDYPLLRSEFQKDSRARVEKADGFQQLKAKLPPVSRRGLILSTRRMK
;
A
#
# COMPACT_ATOMS: atom_id res chain seq x y z
N MET A 1 13.06 -3.00 19.26
CA MET A 1 13.92 -2.86 18.06
C MET A 1 13.01 -2.74 16.83
N LEU A 2 12.62 -1.50 16.49
CA LEU A 2 11.78 -1.14 15.33
C LEU A 2 12.50 -0.05 14.52
N SER A 3 13.76 -0.29 14.16
CA SER A 3 14.62 0.69 13.49
C SER A 3 14.33 0.82 11.99
N TYR A 4 13.71 -0.19 11.37
CA TYR A 4 13.37 -0.15 9.95
C TYR A 4 12.29 0.90 9.68
N ARG A 5 12.57 1.80 8.73
CA ARG A 5 11.62 2.81 8.24
C ARG A 5 11.47 2.62 6.73
N HIS A 6 10.26 2.34 6.28
CA HIS A 6 10.04 2.09 4.85
C HIS A 6 10.27 3.32 3.96
N SER A 7 10.28 4.53 4.54
CA SER A 7 10.58 5.77 3.82
C SER A 7 11.95 5.81 3.13
N PHE A 8 12.94 5.03 3.59
CA PHE A 8 14.24 4.92 2.92
C PHE A 8 14.18 4.12 1.60
N HIS A 9 13.13 3.33 1.40
CA HIS A 9 13.05 2.37 0.29
C HIS A 9 11.78 2.54 -0.55
N ALA A 10 10.95 3.53 -0.19
CA ALA A 10 9.64 3.73 -0.79
C ALA A 10 9.76 3.99 -2.29
N GLY A 11 9.07 3.20 -3.10
CA GLY A 11 9.07 3.34 -4.54
C GLY A 11 10.27 2.75 -5.27
N ASN A 12 11.12 1.98 -4.59
CA ASN A 12 12.16 1.20 -5.24
C ASN A 12 11.58 0.08 -6.13
N HIS A 13 12.45 -0.68 -6.80
CA HIS A 13 12.04 -1.78 -7.69
C HIS A 13 11.25 -2.89 -6.97
N ALA A 14 11.53 -3.16 -5.68
CA ALA A 14 10.82 -4.16 -4.90
C ALA A 14 9.38 -3.72 -4.62
N ASP A 15 9.21 -2.44 -4.32
CA ASP A 15 7.91 -1.79 -4.17
C ASP A 15 7.13 -1.78 -5.49
N VAL A 16 7.77 -1.49 -6.63
CA VAL A 16 7.15 -1.59 -7.96
C VAL A 16 6.61 -3.00 -8.22
N LEU A 17 7.41 -4.05 -8.02
CA LEU A 17 6.97 -5.43 -8.19
C LEU A 17 5.80 -5.77 -7.26
N LYS A 18 5.97 -5.49 -5.97
CA LYS A 18 4.97 -5.79 -4.93
C LYS A 18 3.63 -5.13 -5.22
N HIS A 19 3.64 -3.84 -5.54
CA HIS A 19 2.43 -3.05 -5.74
C HIS A 19 1.76 -3.31 -7.08
N THR A 20 2.54 -3.68 -8.11
CA THR A 20 2.01 -4.23 -9.36
C THR A 20 1.20 -5.49 -9.09
N VAL A 21 1.81 -6.48 -8.44
CA VAL A 21 1.13 -7.75 -8.10
C VAL A 21 -0.09 -7.51 -7.22
N GLN A 22 0.02 -6.64 -6.21
CA GLN A 22 -1.11 -6.26 -5.36
C GLN A 22 -2.28 -5.71 -6.19
N SER A 23 -2.01 -4.76 -7.11
CA SER A 23 -3.05 -4.13 -7.93
C SER A 23 -3.76 -5.14 -8.82
N LEU A 24 -3.02 -6.06 -9.47
CA LEU A 24 -3.58 -7.09 -10.34
C LEU A 24 -4.48 -8.06 -9.56
N ILE A 25 -4.07 -8.48 -8.36
CA ILE A 25 -4.91 -9.34 -7.52
C ILE A 25 -6.19 -8.61 -7.10
N ILE A 26 -6.10 -7.32 -6.76
CA ILE A 26 -7.28 -6.51 -6.41
C ILE A 26 -8.24 -6.40 -7.61
N GLU A 27 -7.73 -6.08 -8.81
CA GLU A 27 -8.56 -6.00 -10.02
C GLU A 27 -9.25 -7.34 -10.31
N SER A 28 -8.53 -8.47 -10.23
CA SER A 28 -9.15 -9.79 -10.40
C SER A 28 -10.21 -10.10 -9.33
N LEU A 29 -10.00 -9.69 -8.06
CA LEU A 29 -11.01 -9.86 -7.03
C LEU A 29 -12.27 -9.02 -7.28
N LYS A 30 -12.16 -7.88 -7.97
CA LYS A 30 -13.29 -7.01 -8.32
C LYS A 30 -14.18 -7.58 -9.43
N GLU A 31 -13.70 -8.55 -10.22
CA GLU A 31 -14.50 -9.22 -11.27
C GLU A 31 -15.75 -9.94 -10.74
N LYS A 32 -15.80 -10.22 -9.43
CA LYS A 32 -17.01 -10.72 -8.75
C LYS A 32 -17.60 -9.63 -7.85
N ASP A 33 -18.91 -9.45 -7.93
CA ASP A 33 -19.64 -8.43 -7.15
C ASP A 33 -19.59 -8.63 -5.65
N LYS A 34 -19.40 -9.88 -5.18
CA LYS A 34 -19.29 -10.20 -3.76
C LYS A 34 -18.13 -9.41 -3.12
N PRO A 35 -18.29 -8.87 -1.91
CA PRO A 35 -17.23 -8.10 -1.26
C PRO A 35 -16.02 -8.99 -0.93
N PHE A 36 -14.85 -8.38 -0.72
CA PHE A 36 -13.67 -9.06 -0.21
C PHE A 36 -12.94 -8.24 0.88
N LEU A 37 -12.14 -8.94 1.69
CA LEU A 37 -11.25 -8.33 2.67
C LEU A 37 -9.87 -8.08 2.07
N TYR A 38 -9.33 -6.88 2.21
CA TYR A 38 -7.91 -6.60 2.09
C TYR A 38 -7.29 -6.58 3.49
N LEU A 39 -6.39 -7.52 3.80
CA LEU A 39 -5.67 -7.59 5.07
C LEU A 39 -4.19 -7.30 4.83
N ASP A 40 -3.69 -6.22 5.42
CA ASP A 40 -2.27 -5.84 5.39
C ASP A 40 -1.64 -5.98 6.77
N THR A 41 -0.78 -6.99 6.90
CA THR A 41 -0.15 -7.32 8.19
C THR A 41 0.93 -6.32 8.61
N HIS A 42 1.55 -5.59 7.66
CA HIS A 42 2.68 -4.70 7.91
C HIS A 42 2.54 -3.43 7.05
N ALA A 43 1.48 -2.68 7.33
CA ALA A 43 0.91 -1.64 6.46
C ALA A 43 1.79 -0.39 6.30
N GLY A 44 2.76 -0.14 7.17
CA GLY A 44 3.57 1.08 7.10
C GLY A 44 2.79 2.33 7.45
N ALA A 45 3.24 3.46 6.90
CA ALA A 45 2.69 4.79 7.16
C ALA A 45 1.54 5.16 6.20
N GLY A 46 1.23 4.33 5.21
CA GLY A 46 0.25 4.62 4.16
C GLY A 46 0.84 5.35 2.95
N ARG A 47 1.49 6.51 3.13
CA ARG A 47 2.24 7.22 2.06
C ARG A 47 3.64 7.65 2.52
N TYR A 48 4.50 7.93 1.55
CA TYR A 48 5.88 8.36 1.77
C TYR A 48 6.23 9.58 0.94
N GLN A 49 6.90 10.57 1.54
CA GLN A 49 7.40 11.74 0.83
C GLN A 49 8.79 11.44 0.24
N LEU A 50 8.91 11.56 -1.08
CA LEU A 50 10.11 11.17 -1.83
C LEU A 50 11.22 12.23 -1.85
N GLY A 51 10.87 13.49 -1.56
CA GLY A 51 11.83 14.57 -1.26
C GLY A 51 12.02 14.78 0.25
N SER A 52 12.04 13.69 1.03
CA SER A 52 12.37 13.73 2.45
C SER A 52 13.82 13.31 2.64
N GLU A 53 14.47 13.72 3.73
CA GLU A 53 15.86 13.34 4.03
C GLU A 53 16.09 11.83 3.94
N HIS A 54 15.12 11.02 4.42
CA HIS A 54 15.21 9.57 4.33
C HIS A 54 15.24 9.05 2.88
N ALA A 55 14.34 9.54 2.04
CA ALA A 55 14.24 9.09 0.65
C ALA A 55 15.38 9.63 -0.22
N GLU A 56 15.85 10.85 0.05
CA GLU A 56 16.99 11.46 -0.66
C GLU A 56 18.32 10.82 -0.28
N ARG A 57 18.45 10.32 0.96
CA ARG A 57 19.68 9.64 1.41
C ARG A 57 20.01 8.39 0.60
N THR A 58 19.00 7.68 0.11
CA THR A 58 19.19 6.45 -0.69
C THR A 58 18.83 6.66 -2.16
N GLY A 59 17.84 7.49 -2.47
CA GLY A 59 17.39 7.78 -3.82
C GLY A 59 16.74 6.60 -4.56
N GLU A 60 16.41 5.49 -3.88
CA GLU A 60 16.04 4.23 -4.55
C GLU A 60 14.79 4.35 -5.46
N TYR A 61 13.89 5.30 -5.18
CA TYR A 61 12.71 5.55 -6.00
C TYR A 61 13.05 6.01 -7.43
N LEU A 62 14.22 6.66 -7.61
CA LEU A 62 14.73 7.11 -8.92
C LEU A 62 15.03 5.92 -9.84
N GLU A 63 15.35 4.77 -9.26
CA GLU A 63 15.63 3.53 -9.99
C GLU A 63 14.42 2.58 -10.05
N GLY A 64 13.35 2.88 -9.32
CA GLY A 64 12.08 2.16 -9.34
C GLY A 64 10.99 2.96 -10.05
N ILE A 65 10.04 3.46 -9.27
CA ILE A 65 8.81 4.07 -9.77
C ILE A 65 9.06 5.26 -10.72
N ALA A 66 10.11 6.04 -10.49
CA ALA A 66 10.43 7.20 -11.35
C ALA A 66 10.70 6.78 -12.80
N ARG A 67 11.18 5.56 -13.03
CA ARG A 67 11.47 5.04 -14.38
C ARG A 67 10.22 4.63 -15.17
N ILE A 68 9.09 4.38 -14.51
CA ILE A 68 7.91 3.77 -15.15
C ILE A 68 6.65 4.64 -15.13
N TRP A 69 6.51 5.57 -14.17
CA TRP A 69 5.21 6.21 -13.91
C TRP A 69 4.74 7.22 -14.97
N GLN A 70 5.64 7.64 -15.87
CA GLN A 70 5.39 8.59 -16.96
C GLN A 70 5.76 8.02 -18.33
N GLN A 71 5.93 6.70 -18.44
CA GLN A 71 6.20 6.08 -19.74
C GLN A 71 4.95 6.12 -20.62
N ASP A 72 5.14 6.45 -21.90
CA ASP A 72 4.05 6.52 -22.88
C ASP A 72 3.59 5.12 -23.31
N ASP A 73 4.49 4.13 -23.28
CA ASP A 73 4.27 2.73 -23.63
C ASP A 73 3.95 1.84 -22.41
N LEU A 74 3.26 2.40 -21.41
CA LEU A 74 2.91 1.68 -20.20
C LEU A 74 1.99 0.48 -20.52
N PRO A 75 2.36 -0.76 -20.14
CA PRO A 75 1.49 -1.92 -20.29
C PRO A 75 0.16 -1.75 -19.54
N ALA A 76 -0.93 -2.24 -20.12
CA ALA A 76 -2.28 -2.12 -19.57
C ALA A 76 -2.39 -2.70 -18.15
N GLU A 77 -1.63 -3.76 -17.85
CA GLU A 77 -1.56 -4.43 -16.56
C GLU A 77 -1.03 -3.51 -15.44
N LEU A 78 -0.27 -2.46 -15.77
CA LEU A 78 0.26 -1.50 -14.79
C LEU A 78 -0.65 -0.29 -14.58
N GLU A 79 -1.67 -0.09 -15.41
CA GLU A 79 -2.49 1.12 -15.38
C GLU A 79 -3.15 1.34 -14.03
N ALA A 80 -3.77 0.32 -13.44
CA ALA A 80 -4.43 0.43 -12.13
C ALA A 80 -3.45 0.93 -11.04
N TYR A 81 -2.25 0.37 -11.02
CA TYR A 81 -1.21 0.78 -10.08
C TYR A 81 -0.71 2.21 -10.36
N ILE A 82 -0.35 2.52 -11.61
CA ILE A 82 0.20 3.84 -11.97
C ILE A 82 -0.84 4.96 -11.82
N ASN A 83 -2.12 4.68 -12.07
CA ASN A 83 -3.20 5.66 -11.85
C ASN A 83 -3.32 6.04 -10.38
N VAL A 84 -3.12 5.09 -9.45
CA VAL A 84 -3.02 5.41 -8.02
C VAL A 84 -1.81 6.29 -7.73
N VAL A 85 -0.63 5.98 -8.29
CA VAL A 85 0.56 6.84 -8.12
C VAL A 85 0.32 8.26 -8.66
N LYS A 86 -0.28 8.40 -9.84
CA LYS A 86 -0.65 9.68 -10.45
C LYS A 86 -1.68 10.44 -9.61
N HIS A 87 -2.65 9.76 -8.99
CA HIS A 87 -3.63 10.39 -8.12
C HIS A 87 -3.00 11.18 -6.97
N PHE A 88 -1.90 10.69 -6.39
CA PHE A 88 -1.17 11.34 -5.31
C PHE A 88 -0.15 12.39 -5.78
N ASN A 89 0.03 12.55 -7.10
CA ASN A 89 1.04 13.41 -7.72
C ASN A 89 0.45 14.23 -8.89
N ARG A 90 -0.71 14.87 -8.65
CA ARG A 90 -1.47 15.60 -9.69
C ARG A 90 -0.72 16.77 -10.34
N SER A 91 0.34 17.26 -9.72
CA SER A 91 1.20 18.32 -10.27
C SER A 91 2.12 17.83 -11.40
N GLY A 92 2.15 16.52 -11.69
CA GLY A 92 3.11 15.93 -12.62
C GLY A 92 4.52 15.75 -12.05
N GLN A 93 4.74 16.16 -10.79
CA GLN A 93 6.00 15.94 -10.08
C GLN A 93 5.86 14.78 -9.09
N LEU A 94 6.82 13.86 -9.11
CA LEU A 94 6.83 12.69 -8.22
C LEU A 94 7.29 13.09 -6.81
N ARG A 95 6.34 13.49 -5.96
CA ARG A 95 6.60 13.94 -4.57
C ARG A 95 6.19 12.92 -3.52
N TYR A 96 5.17 12.12 -3.81
CA TYR A 96 4.62 11.14 -2.89
C TYR A 96 4.57 9.76 -3.52
N TYR A 97 4.89 8.74 -2.73
CA TYR A 97 4.68 7.35 -3.11
C TYR A 97 3.58 6.73 -2.24
N PRO A 98 2.48 6.21 -2.84
CA PRO A 98 1.47 5.48 -2.09
C PRO A 98 1.99 4.08 -1.73
N GLY A 99 1.98 3.75 -0.44
CA GLY A 99 2.21 2.39 0.03
C GLY A 99 0.99 1.50 -0.22
N SER A 100 1.16 0.20 0.08
CA SER A 100 0.13 -0.83 -0.09
C SER A 100 -1.24 -0.47 0.50
N PRO A 101 -1.39 0.23 1.65
CA PRO A 101 -2.72 0.58 2.16
C PRO A 101 -3.46 1.56 1.26
N LEU A 102 -2.78 2.57 0.72
CA LEU A 102 -3.41 3.58 -0.13
C LEU A 102 -3.69 3.06 -1.54
N ILE A 103 -2.85 2.16 -2.05
CA ILE A 103 -3.15 1.40 -3.26
C ILE A 103 -4.46 0.63 -3.07
N ALA A 104 -4.59 -0.13 -1.99
CA ALA A 104 -5.84 -0.82 -1.69
C ALA A 104 -7.01 0.15 -1.51
N ARG A 105 -6.84 1.24 -0.76
CA ARG A 105 -7.89 2.23 -0.50
C ARG A 105 -8.54 2.75 -1.78
N LEU A 106 -7.73 3.08 -2.79
CA LEU A 106 -8.19 3.67 -4.04
C LEU A 106 -8.78 2.63 -5.00
N LEU A 107 -8.30 1.39 -4.98
CA LEU A 107 -8.76 0.34 -5.88
C LEU A 107 -9.99 -0.43 -5.35
N LEU A 108 -10.14 -0.55 -4.02
CA LEU A 108 -11.28 -1.24 -3.41
C LEU A 108 -12.59 -0.47 -3.62
N ARG A 109 -13.69 -1.21 -3.72
CA ARG A 109 -15.05 -0.67 -3.89
C ARG A 109 -15.68 -0.33 -2.52
N GLU A 110 -16.88 0.24 -2.54
CA GLU A 110 -17.59 0.66 -1.32
C GLU A 110 -17.94 -0.51 -0.40
N GLN A 111 -18.25 -1.68 -0.96
CA GLN A 111 -18.61 -2.89 -0.23
C GLN A 111 -17.41 -3.70 0.31
N ASP A 112 -16.20 -3.41 -0.16
CA ASP A 112 -14.98 -4.10 0.27
C ASP A 112 -14.48 -3.52 1.61
N SER A 113 -13.63 -4.26 2.33
CA SER A 113 -13.14 -3.86 3.66
C SER A 113 -11.62 -3.93 3.77
N LEU A 114 -11.04 -3.09 4.63
CA LEU A 114 -9.60 -3.05 4.89
C LEU A 114 -9.31 -3.34 6.36
N GLN A 115 -8.32 -4.19 6.61
CA GLN A 115 -7.74 -4.38 7.93
C GLN A 115 -6.23 -4.18 7.85
N LEU A 116 -5.76 -3.16 8.54
CA LEU A 116 -4.40 -2.64 8.39
C LEU A 116 -3.72 -2.63 9.76
N THR A 117 -2.52 -3.19 9.83
CA THR A 117 -1.76 -3.27 11.08
C THR A 117 -0.36 -2.68 10.92
N GLU A 118 0.03 -1.84 11.87
CA GLU A 118 1.37 -1.27 11.95
C GLU A 118 1.82 -1.15 13.41
N LEU A 119 3.02 -1.63 13.72
CA LEU A 119 3.54 -1.68 15.08
C LEU A 119 4.41 -0.46 15.42
N HIS A 120 5.05 0.14 14.41
CA HIS A 120 5.97 1.26 14.58
C HIS A 120 5.24 2.50 15.14
N PRO A 121 5.68 3.04 16.29
CA PRO A 121 4.97 4.09 17.01
C PRO A 121 4.81 5.39 16.21
N SER A 122 5.74 5.70 15.31
CA SER A 122 5.66 6.87 14.43
C SER A 122 4.90 6.64 13.11
N ASP A 123 4.79 5.39 12.62
CA ASP A 123 4.07 5.13 11.36
C ASP A 123 2.59 4.86 11.60
N TYR A 124 2.25 4.18 12.70
CA TYR A 124 0.85 3.90 13.03
C TYR A 124 -0.04 5.17 13.07
N PRO A 125 0.36 6.29 13.70
CA PRO A 125 -0.45 7.51 13.68
C PRO A 125 -0.66 8.08 12.27
N LEU A 126 0.37 7.99 11.40
CA LEU A 126 0.28 8.42 10.00
C LEU A 126 -0.67 7.50 9.24
N LEU A 127 -0.52 6.19 9.37
CA LEU A 127 -1.44 5.24 8.77
C LEU A 127 -2.88 5.49 9.25
N ARG A 128 -3.08 5.69 10.54
CA ARG A 128 -4.41 5.96 11.08
C ARG A 128 -5.01 7.23 10.49
N SER A 129 -4.24 8.30 10.32
CA SER A 129 -4.75 9.57 9.77
C SER A 129 -5.21 9.43 8.32
N GLU A 130 -4.56 8.58 7.52
CA GLU A 130 -4.99 8.29 6.15
C GLU A 130 -6.42 7.73 6.09
N PHE A 131 -6.83 6.93 7.09
CA PHE A 131 -8.09 6.19 7.08
C PHE A 131 -9.17 6.71 8.04
N GLN A 132 -8.95 7.84 8.72
CA GLN A 132 -9.92 8.40 9.68
C GLN A 132 -11.32 8.63 9.10
N LYS A 133 -11.41 8.90 7.79
CA LYS A 133 -12.67 9.20 7.08
C LYS A 133 -13.16 8.05 6.19
N ASP A 134 -12.54 6.87 6.27
CA ASP A 134 -12.90 5.71 5.46
C ASP A 134 -13.45 4.60 6.36
N SER A 135 -14.78 4.49 6.41
CA SER A 135 -15.50 3.53 7.26
C SER A 135 -15.25 2.07 6.87
N ARG A 136 -14.71 1.82 5.67
CA ARG A 136 -14.32 0.47 5.22
C ARG A 136 -13.09 -0.05 5.95
N ALA A 137 -12.29 0.83 6.54
CA ALA A 137 -10.97 0.51 7.07
C ALA A 137 -10.94 0.44 8.59
N ARG A 138 -10.27 -0.60 9.10
CA ARG A 138 -9.87 -0.73 10.50
C ARG A 138 -8.35 -0.73 10.60
N VAL A 139 -7.80 0.24 11.34
CA VAL A 139 -6.36 0.40 11.55
C VAL A 139 -6.02 0.07 13.00
N GLU A 140 -5.11 -0.87 13.22
CA GLU A 140 -4.71 -1.34 14.54
C GLU A 140 -3.20 -1.22 14.78
N LYS A 141 -2.81 -0.83 15.99
CA LYS A 141 -1.42 -0.92 16.45
C LYS A 141 -1.21 -2.26 17.15
N ALA A 142 -0.93 -3.30 16.38
CA ALA A 142 -0.84 -4.67 16.85
C ALA A 142 0.26 -5.45 16.10
N ASP A 143 0.48 -6.70 16.50
CA ASP A 143 1.29 -7.64 15.73
C ASP A 143 0.50 -8.10 14.49
N GLY A 144 1.08 -7.91 13.30
CA GLY A 144 0.50 -8.29 12.02
C GLY A 144 0.28 -9.80 11.85
N PHE A 145 1.18 -10.63 12.37
CA PHE A 145 1.04 -12.08 12.28
C PHE A 145 -0.09 -12.60 13.15
N GLN A 146 -0.37 -11.95 14.28
CA GLN A 146 -1.53 -12.29 15.11
C GLN A 146 -2.86 -12.05 14.35
N GLN A 147 -2.88 -11.09 13.42
CA GLN A 147 -4.09 -10.82 12.62
C GLN A 147 -4.45 -11.97 11.69
N LEU A 148 -3.46 -12.75 11.22
CA LEU A 148 -3.72 -13.94 10.40
C LEU A 148 -4.58 -14.98 11.13
N LYS A 149 -4.45 -15.05 12.46
CA LYS A 149 -5.29 -15.91 13.32
C LYS A 149 -6.60 -15.24 13.70
N ALA A 150 -6.55 -13.95 14.06
CA ALA A 150 -7.69 -13.24 14.63
C ALA A 150 -8.74 -12.81 13.59
N LYS A 151 -8.34 -12.63 12.33
CA LYS A 151 -9.15 -11.98 11.29
C LYS A 151 -9.53 -12.89 10.12
N LEU A 152 -8.98 -14.10 10.11
CA LEU A 152 -9.30 -15.11 9.09
C LEU A 152 -10.08 -16.26 9.73
N PRO A 153 -11.08 -16.82 9.03
CA PRO A 153 -11.56 -16.42 7.71
C PRO A 153 -12.41 -15.13 7.74
N PRO A 154 -12.39 -14.29 6.68
CA PRO A 154 -13.25 -13.13 6.61
C PRO A 154 -14.72 -13.53 6.45
N VAL A 155 -15.64 -12.70 6.93
CA VAL A 155 -17.10 -12.90 6.77
C VAL A 155 -17.49 -13.04 5.30
N SER A 156 -16.85 -12.25 4.43
CA SER A 156 -17.05 -12.30 2.97
C SER A 156 -16.58 -13.59 2.29
N ARG A 157 -15.76 -14.41 2.98
CA ARG A 157 -15.08 -15.60 2.44
C ARG A 157 -14.22 -15.33 1.19
N ARG A 158 -13.85 -14.07 0.96
CA ARG A 158 -12.96 -13.62 -0.11
C ARG A 158 -11.95 -12.63 0.46
N GLY A 159 -10.71 -12.69 0.01
CA GLY A 159 -9.75 -11.67 0.40
C GLY A 159 -8.38 -11.80 -0.23
N LEU A 160 -7.64 -10.70 -0.15
CA LEU A 160 -6.21 -10.61 -0.39
C LEU A 160 -5.53 -10.36 0.96
N ILE A 161 -4.58 -11.22 1.30
CA ILE A 161 -3.74 -11.07 2.49
C ILE A 161 -2.34 -10.69 2.02
N LEU A 162 -1.94 -9.44 2.28
CA LEU A 162 -0.58 -8.99 2.02
C LEU A 162 0.27 -9.18 3.29
N SER A 163 1.27 -10.04 3.17
CA SER A 163 2.28 -10.23 4.22
C SER A 163 3.65 -9.81 3.73
N THR A 164 4.10 -8.64 4.20
CA THR A 164 5.41 -8.09 3.84
C THR A 164 6.30 -8.13 5.07
N ARG A 165 7.20 -9.11 5.13
CA ARG A 165 8.20 -9.13 6.19
C ARG A 165 9.21 -8.01 5.92
N ARG A 166 9.21 -7.00 6.77
CA ARG A 166 10.30 -6.01 6.80
C ARG A 166 11.49 -6.68 7.48
N MET A 167 12.52 -7.03 6.72
CA MET A 167 13.74 -7.60 7.28
C MET A 167 14.42 -6.57 8.19
N LYS A 168 14.95 -7.06 9.32
CA LYS A 168 15.71 -6.26 10.28
C LYS A 168 17.09 -5.93 9.73
#